data_AF-A0A8T0DEZ3-F1
#
_entry.id   AF-A0A8T0DEZ3-F1
#
_cell.length_a   1.000
_cell.length_b   1.000
_cell.length_c   1.000
_cell.angle_alpha   90.00
_cell.angle_beta   90.00
_cell.angle_gamma   90.00
#
_symmetry.space_group_name_H-M   'P 1'
#
loop_
_entity.id
_entity.type
_entity.pdbx_description
1 polymer ?
#
loop_
_entity_poly.entity_id
_entity_poly.type
_entity_poly.pdbx_seq_one_letter_code
_entity_poly.pdbx_strand_id
1 'polypeptide(L)'
;MMCVDDTNLRPNLGRFLNIGVIDEPQAQEDDSVTAVLSSTSGVYQPPKLNPVFYEESGKNKALVRAKKRAARFVLEDPDVCAVEDLPKEIHFGSHSGDVHTRKRLDEKQRFEEDNFIRLHVTKQEKRMQRCLLSGGFADVSSKIDHMQVLLQSSDDEVDFKTYPNKKKKKKLKRVRYRKNKCKGWKKRK
;
A
#
# COMPACT_ATOMS: atom_id res chain seq x y z
N MET A 1 41.38 14.02 -35.47
CA MET A 1 39.98 14.34 -35.76
C MET A 1 39.72 13.81 -37.16
N MET A 2 39.10 12.63 -37.30
CA MET A 2 38.85 12.00 -38.60
C MET A 2 37.44 12.38 -39.03
N CYS A 3 37.31 13.05 -40.18
CA CYS A 3 36.04 13.36 -40.81
C CYS A 3 35.45 12.07 -41.40
N VAL A 4 34.19 11.79 -41.10
CA VAL A 4 33.46 10.64 -41.67
C VAL A 4 32.63 11.20 -42.83
N ASP A 5 32.84 10.71 -44.03
CA ASP A 5 32.14 11.17 -45.23
C ASP A 5 30.70 10.63 -45.28
N ASP A 6 29.73 11.51 -45.04
CA ASP A 6 28.30 11.21 -44.96
C ASP A 6 27.65 10.83 -46.31
N THR A 7 28.41 10.82 -47.41
CA THR A 7 27.89 10.58 -48.77
C THR A 7 27.67 9.10 -49.09
N ASN A 8 28.04 8.18 -48.19
CA ASN A 8 27.96 6.73 -48.45
C ASN A 8 26.85 6.00 -47.68
N LEU A 9 25.95 6.71 -46.99
CA LEU A 9 24.81 6.07 -46.33
C LEU A 9 23.74 5.67 -47.36
N ARG A 10 23.76 4.41 -47.80
CA ARG A 10 22.67 3.82 -48.57
C ARG A 10 21.45 3.59 -47.66
N PRO A 11 20.23 3.99 -48.08
CA PRO A 11 19.03 3.72 -47.30
C PRO A 11 18.79 2.20 -47.21
N ASN A 12 18.47 1.72 -46.01
CA ASN A 12 18.16 0.31 -45.77
C ASN A 12 16.71 0.02 -46.19
N LEU A 13 16.53 -0.24 -47.49
CA LEU A 13 15.22 -0.50 -48.10
C LEU A 13 14.59 -1.84 -47.65
N GLY A 14 15.36 -2.73 -47.02
CA GLY A 14 14.88 -4.02 -46.52
C GLY A 14 13.80 -3.93 -45.43
N ARG A 15 13.68 -2.77 -44.76
CA ARG A 15 12.61 -2.53 -43.78
C ARG A 15 11.22 -2.29 -44.38
N PHE A 16 11.13 -1.92 -45.65
CA PHE A 16 9.86 -1.55 -46.29
C PHE A 16 9.20 -2.71 -47.06
N LEU A 17 9.92 -3.81 -47.29
CA LEU A 17 9.40 -4.99 -48.01
C LEU A 17 8.24 -5.70 -47.28
N ASN A 18 8.03 -5.42 -45.99
CA ASN A 18 6.95 -6.02 -45.20
C ASN A 18 5.61 -5.27 -45.29
N ILE A 19 5.50 -4.20 -46.10
CA ILE A 19 4.30 -3.33 -46.12
C ILE A 19 3.48 -3.47 -47.43
N GLY A 20 3.95 -4.20 -48.45
CA GLY A 20 3.36 -4.07 -49.79
C GLY A 20 3.29 -5.31 -50.68
N VAL A 21 2.93 -6.49 -50.15
CA VAL A 21 2.59 -7.63 -51.02
C VAL A 21 1.22 -8.19 -50.63
N ILE A 22 0.21 -7.81 -51.41
CA ILE A 22 -1.08 -8.49 -51.52
C ILE A 22 -0.97 -9.42 -52.74
N ASP A 23 -1.43 -10.66 -52.53
CA ASP A 23 -1.73 -11.77 -53.47
C ASP A 23 -0.60 -12.59 -54.11
N GLU A 24 -0.23 -13.72 -53.48
CA GLU A 24 -0.44 -15.10 -54.00
C GLU A 24 0.07 -16.15 -52.99
N PRO A 25 -0.56 -17.34 -52.87
CA PRO A 25 -0.28 -18.29 -51.80
C PRO A 25 0.85 -19.26 -52.19
N GLN A 26 1.87 -19.36 -51.34
CA GLN A 26 2.78 -20.51 -51.34
C GLN A 26 2.86 -21.06 -49.91
N ALA A 27 2.37 -22.28 -49.76
CA ALA A 27 2.45 -23.07 -48.56
C ALA A 27 3.89 -23.55 -48.35
N GLN A 28 4.41 -23.38 -47.13
CA GLN A 28 5.35 -24.31 -46.52
C GLN A 28 5.41 -24.09 -45.01
N GLU A 29 5.30 -25.20 -44.29
CA GLU A 29 5.29 -25.30 -42.83
C GLU A 29 6.68 -25.03 -42.23
N ASP A 30 6.72 -24.49 -41.00
CA ASP A 30 7.44 -25.09 -39.86
C ASP A 30 7.44 -24.13 -38.63
N ASP A 31 6.74 -24.59 -37.59
CA ASP A 31 6.91 -24.44 -36.14
C ASP A 31 7.31 -23.11 -35.42
N SER A 32 6.31 -22.64 -34.66
CA SER A 32 6.39 -22.27 -33.24
C SER A 32 7.03 -20.93 -32.80
N VAL A 33 6.30 -19.83 -32.97
CA VAL A 33 6.20 -18.82 -31.91
C VAL A 33 4.75 -18.36 -31.82
N THR A 34 4.11 -18.62 -30.68
CA THR A 34 2.78 -18.12 -30.30
C THR A 34 2.76 -16.60 -30.22
N ALA A 35 2.73 -15.94 -31.38
CA ALA A 35 2.25 -14.57 -31.48
C ALA A 35 0.73 -14.63 -31.32
N VAL A 36 0.24 -14.08 -30.22
CA VAL A 36 -1.19 -13.82 -30.02
C VAL A 36 -1.63 -12.80 -31.07
N LEU A 37 -1.94 -13.30 -32.26
CA LEU A 37 -2.69 -12.62 -33.30
C LEU A 37 -4.16 -12.66 -32.87
N SER A 38 -4.55 -11.76 -31.97
CA SER A 38 -5.97 -11.54 -31.66
C SER A 38 -6.32 -10.07 -31.75
N SER A 39 -6.63 -9.63 -32.97
CA SER A 39 -7.93 -9.03 -33.31
C SER A 39 -7.83 -8.34 -34.68
N THR A 40 -8.55 -8.92 -35.64
CA THR A 40 -8.79 -8.42 -36.98
C THR A 40 -9.77 -7.24 -36.94
N SER A 41 -9.32 -6.08 -36.50
CA SER A 41 -9.96 -4.81 -36.86
C SER A 41 -8.95 -4.02 -37.68
N GLY A 42 -9.33 -3.52 -38.85
CA GLY A 42 -8.49 -2.64 -39.71
C GLY A 42 -8.14 -1.28 -39.08
N VAL A 43 -8.20 -1.19 -37.75
CA VAL A 43 -7.88 -0.03 -36.94
C VAL A 43 -6.53 -0.30 -36.30
N TYR A 44 -5.53 0.53 -36.65
CA TYR A 44 -4.20 0.46 -36.07
C TYR A 44 -4.25 0.55 -34.54
N GLN A 45 -3.67 -0.44 -33.87
CA GLN A 45 -3.51 -0.43 -32.43
C GLN A 45 -2.05 -0.17 -32.08
N PRO A 46 -1.72 0.92 -31.36
CA PRO A 46 -0.34 1.20 -30.99
C PRO A 46 0.20 0.13 -30.03
N PRO A 47 1.51 -0.13 -30.05
CA PRO A 47 2.13 -1.11 -29.17
C PRO A 47 1.93 -0.72 -27.71
N LYS A 48 1.44 -1.66 -26.90
CA LYS A 48 1.31 -1.48 -25.45
C LYS A 48 2.72 -1.49 -24.84
N LEU A 49 3.23 -0.31 -24.49
CA LEU A 49 4.52 -0.18 -23.82
C LEU A 49 4.41 -0.64 -22.36
N ASN A 50 5.39 -1.43 -21.92
CA ASN A 50 5.54 -1.78 -20.51
C ASN A 50 6.11 -0.58 -19.75
N PRO A 51 5.65 -0.31 -18.51
CA PRO A 51 6.19 0.78 -17.71
C PRO A 51 7.69 0.54 -17.45
N VAL A 52 8.51 1.47 -17.92
CA VAL A 52 9.93 1.56 -17.59
C VAL A 52 10.04 2.30 -16.26
N PHE A 53 10.38 1.59 -15.20
CA PHE A 53 10.62 2.21 -13.90
C PHE A 53 12.03 2.78 -13.89
N TYR A 54 12.16 4.11 -13.81
CA TYR A 54 13.44 4.74 -13.45
C TYR A 54 13.83 4.31 -12.04
N GLU A 55 15.13 4.20 -11.78
CA GLU A 55 15.65 4.00 -10.42
C GLU A 55 15.35 5.24 -9.56
N GLU A 56 14.12 5.33 -9.06
CA GLU A 56 13.85 6.05 -7.83
C GLU A 56 14.66 5.32 -6.76
N SER A 57 15.84 5.87 -6.42
CA SER A 57 16.67 5.50 -5.27
C SER A 57 15.80 4.84 -4.20
N GLY A 58 16.02 3.55 -3.93
CA GLY A 58 15.09 2.57 -3.34
C GLY A 58 14.45 2.94 -1.99
N LYS A 59 13.66 4.00 -1.95
CA LYS A 59 12.93 4.43 -0.77
C LYS A 59 11.83 3.42 -0.52
N ASN A 60 12.03 2.59 0.48
CA ASN A 60 11.04 1.63 0.96
C ASN A 60 9.68 2.34 1.16
N LYS A 61 8.73 2.15 0.22
CA LYS A 61 7.41 2.82 0.22
C LYS A 61 6.66 2.63 1.54
N ALA A 62 6.93 1.53 2.24
CA ALA A 62 6.40 1.26 3.57
C ALA A 62 6.94 2.24 4.64
N LEU A 63 8.24 2.55 4.61
CA LEU A 63 8.88 3.52 5.52
C LEU A 63 8.36 4.92 5.28
N VAL A 64 8.26 5.34 4.02
CA VAL A 64 7.72 6.66 3.67
C VAL A 64 6.29 6.81 4.20
N ARG A 65 5.45 5.77 4.04
CA ARG A 65 4.09 5.77 4.60
C ARG A 65 4.08 5.77 6.13
N ALA A 66 5.01 5.07 6.77
CA ALA A 66 5.13 5.05 8.23
C ALA A 66 5.54 6.42 8.77
N LYS A 67 6.54 7.06 8.17
CA LYS A 67 6.98 8.42 8.49
C LYS A 67 5.86 9.44 8.30
N LYS A 68 5.13 9.39 7.17
CA LYS A 68 3.96 10.26 6.95
C LYS A 68 2.88 10.08 8.03
N ARG A 69 2.62 8.84 8.45
CA ARG A 69 1.65 8.57 9.53
C ARG A 69 2.16 9.09 10.88
N ALA A 70 3.42 8.84 11.21
CA ALA A 70 4.03 9.31 12.45
C ALA A 70 4.05 10.85 12.54
N ALA A 71 4.41 11.53 11.45
CA ALA A 71 4.39 12.99 11.36
C ALA A 71 2.98 13.55 11.62
N ARG A 72 1.97 12.91 11.03
CA ARG A 72 0.57 13.29 11.26
C ARG A 72 0.18 13.18 12.74
N PHE A 73 0.59 12.11 13.43
CA PHE A 73 0.30 11.94 14.85
C PHE A 73 0.96 13.03 15.71
N VAL A 74 2.22 13.36 15.44
CA VAL A 74 2.94 14.41 16.18
C VAL A 74 2.33 15.81 15.94
N LEU A 75 1.84 16.08 14.73
CA LEU A 75 1.17 17.36 14.43
C LEU A 75 -0.23 17.46 15.03
N GLU A 76 -0.92 16.33 15.22
CA GLU A 76 -2.23 16.27 15.86
C GLU A 76 -2.12 16.18 17.41
N ASP A 77 -0.91 16.22 17.97
CA ASP A 77 -0.73 16.13 19.42
C ASP A 77 -1.33 17.37 20.12
N PRO A 78 -2.18 17.17 21.14
CA PRO A 78 -2.88 18.26 21.81
C PRO A 78 -1.92 19.23 22.52
N ASP A 79 -0.74 18.75 22.90
CA ASP A 79 0.32 19.53 23.55
C ASP A 79 0.96 20.52 22.55
N VAL A 80 1.04 20.15 21.26
CA VAL A 80 1.55 21.00 20.17
C VAL A 80 0.46 21.96 19.68
N CYS A 81 -0.79 21.50 19.63
CA CYS A 81 -1.95 22.31 19.24
C CYS A 81 -2.50 23.22 20.36
N ALA A 82 -1.79 23.39 21.47
CA ALA A 82 -2.26 24.13 22.66
C ALA A 82 -2.35 25.67 22.49
N VAL A 83 -2.45 26.18 21.26
CA VAL A 83 -2.41 27.63 20.98
C VAL A 83 -3.78 28.30 21.17
N GLU A 84 -4.87 27.52 21.20
CA GLU A 84 -6.23 28.06 21.38
C GLU A 84 -6.70 27.88 22.83
N ASP A 85 -6.77 28.99 23.58
CA ASP A 85 -7.32 29.09 24.94
C ASP A 85 -8.87 29.11 24.89
N LEU A 86 -9.45 28.09 24.25
CA LEU A 86 -10.88 27.87 24.19
C LEU A 86 -11.24 26.65 25.06
N PRO A 87 -12.37 26.68 25.79
CA PRO A 87 -12.81 25.53 26.55
C PRO A 87 -13.04 24.34 25.61
N LYS A 88 -12.37 23.21 25.89
CA LYS A 88 -12.49 21.97 25.13
C LYS A 88 -13.57 21.09 25.72
N GLU A 89 -14.37 20.46 24.87
CA GLU A 89 -15.38 19.49 25.31
C GLU A 89 -14.71 18.22 25.87
N ILE A 90 -15.02 17.90 27.12
CA ILE A 90 -14.49 16.72 27.82
C ILE A 90 -15.61 15.70 27.99
N HIS A 91 -15.46 14.53 27.37
CA HIS A 91 -16.35 13.40 27.58
C HIS A 91 -15.81 12.48 28.67
N PHE A 92 -16.64 12.18 29.66
CA PHE A 92 -16.28 11.28 30.76
C PHE A 92 -16.05 9.85 30.25
N GLY A 93 -14.95 9.22 30.63
CA GLY A 93 -14.64 7.82 30.29
C GLY A 93 -14.06 7.58 28.88
N SER A 94 -13.72 8.62 28.11
CA SER A 94 -13.01 8.47 26.84
C SER A 94 -11.59 9.02 26.94
N HIS A 95 -10.62 8.25 26.43
CA HIS A 95 -9.21 8.62 26.46
C HIS A 95 -8.87 9.73 25.44
N SER A 96 -7.80 10.48 25.71
CA SER A 96 -7.31 11.61 24.93
C SER A 96 -6.87 11.24 23.51
N GLY A 97 -6.34 10.03 23.30
CA GLY A 97 -5.84 9.55 22.01
C GLY A 97 -6.90 9.24 20.94
N ASP A 98 -8.18 9.38 21.26
CA ASP A 98 -9.30 8.94 20.42
C ASP A 98 -9.96 10.07 19.59
N VAL A 99 -9.24 11.14 19.30
CA VAL A 99 -9.77 12.28 18.52
C VAL A 99 -10.37 11.83 17.20
N HIS A 100 -9.71 10.90 16.49
CA HIS A 100 -10.17 10.44 15.19
C HIS A 100 -11.39 9.52 15.27
N THR A 101 -11.50 8.72 16.33
CA THR A 101 -12.65 7.84 16.53
C THR A 101 -13.86 8.64 16.98
N ARG A 102 -13.67 9.67 17.81
CA ARG A 102 -14.69 10.66 18.20
C ARG A 102 -15.25 11.42 17.00
N LYS A 103 -14.38 12.06 16.20
CA LYS A 103 -14.80 12.78 14.97
C LYS A 103 -15.72 11.93 14.09
N ARG A 104 -15.43 10.63 13.97
CA ARG A 104 -16.25 9.70 13.21
C ARG A 104 -17.60 9.38 13.87
N LEU A 105 -17.65 9.30 15.21
CA LEU A 105 -18.90 9.13 15.94
C LEU A 105 -19.77 10.39 15.84
N ASP A 106 -19.16 11.57 15.92
CA ASP A 106 -19.85 12.86 15.78
C ASP A 106 -20.44 13.02 14.38
N GLU A 107 -19.66 12.69 13.34
CA GLU A 107 -20.14 12.69 11.96
C GLU A 107 -21.32 11.72 11.77
N LYS A 108 -21.24 10.53 12.38
CA LYS A 108 -22.34 9.57 12.36
C LYS A 108 -23.58 10.15 13.04
N GLN A 109 -23.43 10.77 14.20
CA GLN A 109 -24.53 11.37 14.94
C GLN A 109 -25.20 12.48 14.13
N ARG A 110 -24.41 13.40 13.58
CA ARG A 110 -24.89 14.48 12.71
C ARG A 110 -25.70 13.94 11.54
N PHE A 111 -25.17 12.93 10.85
CA PHE A 111 -25.89 12.31 9.74
C PHE A 111 -27.25 11.74 10.16
N GLU A 112 -27.32 11.08 11.32
CA GLU A 112 -28.56 10.49 11.80
C GLU A 112 -29.59 11.54 12.25
N GLU A 113 -29.14 12.65 12.83
CA GLU A 113 -29.97 13.80 13.21
C GLU A 113 -30.50 14.54 11.97
N ASP A 114 -29.63 14.81 11.00
CA ASP A 114 -29.98 15.54 9.77
C ASP A 114 -30.96 14.76 8.88
N ASN A 115 -30.80 13.43 8.82
CA ASN A 115 -31.60 12.57 7.95
C ASN A 115 -32.72 11.83 8.70
N PHE A 116 -32.81 11.98 10.02
CA PHE A 116 -33.76 11.28 10.89
C PHE A 116 -33.78 9.74 10.71
N ILE A 117 -32.63 9.15 10.34
CA ILE A 117 -32.48 7.71 10.08
C ILE A 117 -31.35 7.16 10.94
N ARG A 118 -31.60 6.03 11.63
CA ARG A 118 -30.58 5.35 12.44
C ARG A 118 -29.72 4.40 11.60
N LEU A 119 -28.40 4.53 11.68
CA LEU A 119 -27.47 3.66 10.96
C LEU A 119 -27.13 2.39 11.77
N HIS A 120 -27.22 1.24 11.10
CA HIS A 120 -26.84 -0.05 11.69
C HIS A 120 -25.35 -0.12 12.03
N VAL A 121 -25.05 -0.70 13.19
CA VAL A 121 -23.67 -0.86 13.65
C VAL A 121 -23.05 -2.12 13.05
N THR A 122 -21.96 -1.95 12.31
CA THR A 122 -21.25 -3.08 11.69
C THR A 122 -20.45 -3.88 12.72
N LYS A 123 -20.16 -5.17 12.45
CA LYS A 123 -19.31 -6.00 13.34
C LYS A 123 -17.91 -5.39 13.56
N GLN A 124 -17.40 -4.68 12.56
CA GLN A 124 -16.11 -3.99 12.65
C GLN A 124 -16.17 -2.83 13.63
N GLU A 125 -17.23 -2.02 13.60
CA GLU A 125 -17.45 -0.94 14.56
C GLU A 125 -17.59 -1.45 15.98
N LYS A 126 -18.37 -2.53 16.20
CA LYS A 126 -18.47 -3.17 17.53
C LYS A 126 -17.12 -3.67 18.04
N ARG A 127 -16.24 -4.14 17.14
CA ARG A 127 -14.87 -4.51 17.52
C ARG A 127 -14.05 -3.29 17.90
N MET A 128 -14.15 -2.20 17.14
CA MET A 128 -13.45 -0.96 17.46
C MET A 128 -13.89 -0.39 18.79
N GLN A 129 -15.21 -0.25 19.02
CA GLN A 129 -15.77 0.24 20.28
C GLN A 129 -15.26 -0.52 21.50
N ARG A 130 -15.17 -1.86 21.43
CA ARG A 130 -14.58 -2.67 22.52
C ARG A 130 -13.11 -2.36 22.78
N CYS A 131 -12.34 -2.03 21.75
CA CYS A 131 -10.94 -1.63 21.93
C CYS A 131 -10.82 -0.26 22.61
N LEU A 132 -11.73 0.67 22.32
CA LEU A 132 -11.76 2.01 22.95
C LEU A 132 -12.14 1.90 24.43
N LEU A 133 -13.23 1.16 24.72
CA LEU A 133 -13.74 0.97 26.09
C LEU A 133 -12.76 0.26 27.03
N SER A 134 -11.86 -0.56 26.48
CA SER A 134 -10.91 -1.33 27.28
C SER A 134 -9.71 -0.48 27.80
N GLY A 135 -9.62 0.81 27.47
CA GLY A 135 -8.55 1.70 27.95
C GLY A 135 -7.15 1.27 27.52
N GLY A 136 -7.02 0.42 26.50
CA GLY A 136 -5.79 -0.30 26.17
C GLY A 136 -4.80 0.45 25.29
N PHE A 137 -4.99 1.75 25.06
CA PHE A 137 -4.03 2.57 24.32
C PHE A 137 -3.35 3.50 25.31
N ALA A 138 -2.20 3.06 25.83
CA ALA A 138 -1.33 3.93 26.59
C ALA A 138 -0.71 4.95 25.61
N ASP A 139 -1.31 6.15 25.58
CA ASP A 139 -0.97 7.26 24.66
C ASP A 139 0.52 7.64 24.69
N VAL A 140 1.23 7.42 25.80
CA VAL A 140 2.65 7.79 25.92
C VAL A 140 3.55 6.85 25.10
N SER A 141 3.26 5.55 25.07
CA SER A 141 4.11 4.58 24.36
C SER A 141 4.00 4.74 22.84
N SER A 142 2.81 5.07 22.32
CA SER A 142 2.61 5.28 20.89
C SER A 142 3.28 6.57 20.40
N LYS A 143 3.25 7.65 21.20
CA LYS A 143 3.99 8.89 20.88
C LYS A 143 5.49 8.63 20.72
N ILE A 144 6.09 7.88 21.66
CA ILE A 144 7.51 7.53 21.62
C ILE A 144 7.83 6.70 20.35
N ASP A 145 7.00 5.72 20.02
CA ASP A 145 7.16 4.92 18.80
C ASP A 145 7.08 5.79 17.52
N HIS A 146 6.17 6.78 17.48
CA HIS A 146 6.02 7.69 16.34
C HIS A 146 7.23 8.62 16.19
N MET A 147 7.74 9.18 17.28
CA MET A 147 8.96 9.99 17.26
C MET A 147 10.16 9.17 16.80
N GLN A 148 10.31 7.93 17.27
CA GLN A 148 11.37 7.03 16.83
C GLN A 148 11.31 6.77 15.33
N VAL A 149 10.12 6.54 14.76
CA VAL A 149 9.91 6.32 13.32
C VAL A 149 10.35 7.53 12.49
N LEU A 150 10.15 8.75 13.00
CA LEU A 150 10.56 10.00 12.33
C LEU A 150 12.06 10.23 12.41
N LEU A 151 12.64 10.00 13.58
CA LEU A 151 14.07 10.17 13.86
C LEU A 151 14.95 9.10 13.21
N GLN A 152 14.37 7.96 12.79
CA GLN A 152 15.11 6.92 12.10
C GLN A 152 15.66 7.45 10.77
N SER A 153 16.98 7.65 10.73
CA SER A 153 17.74 8.13 9.57
C SER A 153 17.49 7.22 8.36
N SER A 154 17.62 7.73 7.15
CA SER A 154 17.50 6.92 5.92
C SER A 154 18.72 6.04 5.66
N ASP A 155 19.79 6.20 6.45
CA ASP A 155 21.11 5.61 6.22
C ASP A 155 21.34 4.36 7.09
N ASP A 156 20.60 4.21 8.18
CA ASP A 156 20.64 3.00 8.99
C ASP A 156 19.72 1.94 8.38
N GLU A 157 20.32 0.94 7.72
CA GLU A 157 19.73 -0.34 7.29
C GLU A 157 19.26 -1.19 8.50
N VAL A 158 18.59 -0.58 9.48
CA VAL A 158 17.92 -1.33 10.53
C VAL A 158 16.64 -1.85 9.93
N ASP A 159 16.64 -3.15 9.65
CA ASP A 159 15.48 -3.96 9.25
C ASP A 159 14.23 -3.50 10.00
N PHE A 160 13.48 -2.60 9.37
CA PHE A 160 12.24 -2.10 9.94
C PHE A 160 11.34 -3.33 10.02
N LYS A 161 11.09 -3.79 11.26
CA LYS A 161 10.17 -4.89 11.54
C LYS A 161 8.78 -4.45 11.14
N THR A 162 8.51 -4.50 9.83
CA THR A 162 7.20 -4.34 9.26
C THR A 162 6.31 -5.36 9.94
N TYR A 163 5.19 -4.87 10.51
CA TYR A 163 4.18 -5.76 11.07
C TYR A 163 3.91 -6.87 10.05
N PRO A 164 3.95 -8.15 10.48
CA PRO A 164 3.97 -9.26 9.55
C PRO A 164 2.76 -9.16 8.63
N ASN A 165 3.00 -9.18 7.31
CA ASN A 165 1.93 -9.13 6.33
C ASN A 165 0.92 -10.28 6.57
N LYS A 166 -0.31 -10.17 6.05
CA LYS A 166 -1.36 -11.17 6.27
C LYS A 166 -0.87 -12.62 6.00
N LYS A 167 0.00 -12.79 4.98
CA LYS A 167 0.64 -14.06 4.63
C LYS A 167 1.62 -14.57 5.71
N LYS A 168 2.54 -13.73 6.19
CA LYS A 168 3.51 -14.02 7.29
C LYS A 168 2.77 -14.27 8.61
N LYS A 169 1.71 -13.50 8.93
CA LYS A 169 0.83 -13.76 10.10
C LYS A 169 0.17 -15.14 10.04
N LYS A 170 -0.34 -15.55 8.87
CA LYS A 170 -0.95 -16.89 8.68
C LYS A 170 0.10 -18.01 8.85
N LYS A 171 1.32 -17.83 8.32
CA LYS A 171 2.45 -18.75 8.52
C LYS A 171 2.84 -18.86 10.01
N LEU A 172 3.02 -17.73 10.70
CA LEU A 172 3.33 -17.69 12.13
C LEU A 172 2.23 -18.35 12.99
N LYS A 173 0.94 -18.13 12.68
CA LYS A 173 -0.16 -18.84 13.34
C LYS A 173 -0.11 -20.36 13.13
N ARG A 174 0.18 -20.82 11.91
CA ARG A 174 0.35 -22.26 11.61
C ARG A 174 1.53 -22.86 12.39
N VAL A 175 2.65 -22.15 12.48
CA VAL A 175 3.83 -22.57 13.27
C VAL A 175 3.49 -22.68 14.76
N ARG A 176 2.82 -21.67 15.34
CA ARG A 176 2.38 -21.70 16.74
C ARG A 176 1.39 -22.84 17.02
N TYR A 177 0.44 -23.07 16.11
CA TYR A 177 -0.52 -24.17 16.23
C TYR A 177 0.17 -25.55 16.22
N ARG A 178 1.16 -25.77 15.33
CA ARG A 178 1.94 -27.02 15.31
C ARG A 178 2.79 -27.18 16.58
N LYS A 179 3.43 -26.11 17.06
CA LYS A 179 4.27 -26.13 18.28
C LYS A 179 3.46 -26.47 19.54
N ASN A 180 2.22 -25.99 19.62
CA ASN A 180 1.35 -26.26 20.78
C ASN A 180 0.74 -27.67 20.76
N LYS A 181 0.53 -28.27 19.57
CA LYS A 181 0.09 -29.67 19.48
C LYS A 181 1.15 -30.67 19.96
N CYS A 182 2.44 -30.42 19.69
CA CYS A 182 3.51 -31.32 20.10
C CYS A 182 3.83 -31.27 21.61
N LYS A 183 3.45 -30.19 22.31
CA LYS A 183 3.73 -30.04 23.75
C LYS A 183 2.67 -30.64 24.67
N GLY A 184 1.46 -30.94 24.17
CA GLY A 184 0.35 -31.44 24.98
C GLY A 184 0.30 -32.96 25.18
N TRP A 185 1.22 -33.73 24.58
CA TRP A 185 1.14 -35.20 24.53
C TRP A 185 2.21 -35.94 25.35
N LYS A 186 2.96 -35.24 26.23
CA LYS A 186 3.71 -35.95 27.26
C LYS A 186 2.70 -36.45 28.31
N LYS A 187 2.19 -37.67 28.07
CA LYS A 187 1.41 -38.43 29.05
C LYS A 187 2.20 -38.43 30.36
N ARG A 188 1.60 -37.90 31.42
CA ARG A 188 2.08 -38.11 32.79
C ARG A 188 1.94 -39.61 33.04
N LYS A 189 3.07 -40.29 33.26
CA LYS A 189 3.11 -41.63 33.84
C LYS A 189 2.72 -41.54 35.31
#